data_AF-D7UZE6-F1
#
_entry.id   AF-D7UZE6-F1
#
_cell.length_a   1.000
_cell.length_b   1.000
_cell.length_c   1.000
_cell.angle_alpha   90.00
_cell.angle_beta   90.00
_cell.angle_gamma   90.00
#
_symmetry.space_group_name_H-M   'P 1'
#
loop_
_entity.id
_entity.type
_entity.pdbx_description
1 polymer ?
#
loop_
_entity_poly.entity_id
_entity_poly.type
_entity_poly.pdbx_seq_one_letter_code
_entity_poly.pdbx_strand_id
1 'polypeptide(L)'
;MNGKTEYVKAYKNNQLIHNKVIFFTKEKEKAQALLASNLHFIGKSISYLQDITTKEAAIALAEAEWILSTIELPTYFIKKENQNYLQILPEETLNANQIRLLLHADFIMQENAPQSLAQIKPILTADFISVKDWAQYVFTKTPIQQKVKKNIVMYCGGFKKNGVTTSALNLMHNLDKEKYQLIVIEEDNLGYYEQKNFDKIPANVVKVQIPGDCNIFPEETAAFTQFHEEPLPHLIKNGKANFLTADIKAIYQRELKRILGPTKIDIALDFDGYFKYWTLLFAASQDSKKIIFQHNEMMHEYSKKTAGNYKHRDDLNIIFPLYNYFDHVVSVAEHTGDVNKDFLKHLVKDTSKMTYVHNSIDYKRILEASDEENGVQLPADTFNFVTMGRLAPEKNQKMMIDAFYQLQEKYSATSLYIIGSGELEAELTEYVADPRLQGKVHLLGQLDNPFPTIKAADAFVLSSVHEGQPMVLLESLVLDTNILSTNIPGCYSILKDGYGLLVDNDTTGLVNGMEKMYTHEFKQKRFDYKKYNEEAIEMIENMLDDVSIAQISKIDIEI
;
A
#
# COMPACT_ATOMS: atom_id res chain seq x y z
N MET A 1 2.41 -20.64 -40.68
CA MET A 1 1.00 -21.10 -40.75
C MET A 1 0.11 -20.04 -40.15
N ASN A 2 -1.17 -20.00 -40.51
CA ASN A 2 -2.05 -18.84 -40.27
C ASN A 2 -2.53 -18.74 -38.82
N GLY A 3 -2.57 -17.51 -38.28
CA GLY A 3 -3.36 -17.11 -37.12
C GLY A 3 -4.00 -15.77 -37.42
N LYS A 4 -5.34 -15.70 -37.52
CA LYS A 4 -6.07 -14.54 -38.04
C LYS A 4 -6.31 -13.49 -36.96
N THR A 5 -6.22 -12.22 -37.34
CA THR A 5 -6.93 -11.11 -36.69
C THR A 5 -8.44 -11.32 -36.83
N GLU A 6 -9.19 -11.21 -35.72
CA GLU A 6 -10.64 -11.02 -35.76
C GLU A 6 -11.03 -9.70 -35.06
N TYR A 7 -11.80 -8.87 -35.77
CA TYR A 7 -12.41 -7.66 -35.24
C TYR A 7 -13.76 -8.02 -34.58
N VAL A 8 -14.06 -7.43 -33.42
CA VAL A 8 -15.31 -7.70 -32.66
C VAL A 8 -16.53 -7.03 -33.33
N LYS A 9 -17.70 -7.66 -33.16
CA LYS A 9 -18.84 -7.61 -34.11
C LYS A 9 -19.95 -6.60 -33.77
N ALA A 10 -20.80 -6.38 -34.78
CA ALA A 10 -22.10 -5.70 -34.69
C ALA A 10 -23.27 -6.68 -34.79
N TYR A 11 -24.37 -6.34 -34.12
CA TYR A 11 -25.36 -7.31 -33.65
C TYR A 11 -26.63 -6.50 -33.21
N LYS A 12 -27.88 -6.97 -33.38
CA LYS A 12 -29.14 -6.25 -33.00
C LYS A 12 -30.17 -7.22 -32.39
N ASN A 13 -31.03 -6.75 -31.47
CA ASN A 13 -32.00 -7.54 -30.66
C ASN A 13 -31.32 -8.49 -29.63
N ASN A 14 -30.84 -7.94 -28.51
CA ASN A 14 -29.95 -8.64 -27.54
C ASN A 14 -28.69 -9.27 -28.17
N GLN A 15 -28.25 -8.52 -29.16
CA GLN A 15 -27.01 -8.60 -29.88
C GLN A 15 -26.65 -7.07 -29.99
N LEU A 16 -25.36 -6.68 -29.78
CA LEU A 16 -24.75 -5.34 -29.61
C LEU A 16 -24.22 -4.62 -30.91
N ILE A 17 -24.66 -3.40 -31.28
CA ILE A 17 -24.18 -2.74 -32.53
C ILE A 17 -22.81 -2.04 -32.36
N HIS A 18 -21.80 -2.52 -33.11
CA HIS A 18 -20.57 -1.79 -33.45
C HIS A 18 -20.23 -1.92 -34.95
N ASN A 19 -20.99 -1.24 -35.83
CA ASN A 19 -20.64 -1.02 -37.25
C ASN A 19 -21.39 0.19 -37.86
N LYS A 20 -21.72 1.20 -37.05
CA LYS A 20 -22.53 2.36 -37.48
C LYS A 20 -21.67 3.63 -37.50
N VAL A 21 -21.54 4.22 -38.68
CA VAL A 21 -20.74 5.42 -38.95
C VAL A 21 -21.68 6.58 -39.23
N ILE A 22 -21.60 7.64 -38.43
CA ILE A 22 -22.38 8.85 -38.61
C ILE A 22 -21.48 9.95 -39.16
N PHE A 23 -21.88 10.55 -40.29
CA PHE A 23 -21.15 11.63 -40.94
C PHE A 23 -21.95 12.94 -40.83
N PHE A 24 -21.41 13.89 -40.08
CA PHE A 24 -21.91 15.26 -39.98
C PHE A 24 -21.22 16.13 -41.03
N THR A 25 -21.93 16.42 -42.11
CA THR A 25 -21.37 17.21 -43.21
C THR A 25 -22.42 17.91 -44.04
N LYS A 26 -22.05 19.09 -44.56
CA LYS A 26 -22.81 19.79 -45.60
C LYS A 26 -22.40 19.35 -47.01
N GLU A 27 -21.31 18.58 -47.16
CA GLU A 27 -20.68 18.21 -48.44
C GLU A 27 -20.62 16.68 -48.62
N LYS A 28 -21.81 16.07 -48.77
CA LYS A 28 -22.01 14.62 -48.79
C LYS A 28 -21.15 13.86 -49.81
N GLU A 29 -20.93 14.43 -50.99
CA GLU A 29 -20.19 13.78 -52.08
C GLU A 29 -18.69 13.61 -51.76
N LYS A 30 -18.06 14.63 -51.14
CA LYS A 30 -16.67 14.55 -50.67
C LYS A 30 -16.51 13.50 -49.56
N ALA A 31 -17.47 13.44 -48.63
CA ALA A 31 -17.49 12.42 -47.58
C ALA A 31 -17.63 10.99 -48.16
N GLN A 32 -18.45 10.81 -49.20
CA GLN A 32 -18.56 9.52 -49.91
C GLN A 32 -17.23 9.11 -50.58
N ALA A 33 -16.51 10.04 -51.22
CA ALA A 33 -15.20 9.76 -51.82
C ALA A 33 -14.12 9.40 -50.76
N LEU A 34 -14.13 10.05 -49.60
CA LEU A 34 -13.21 9.76 -48.50
C LEU A 34 -13.49 8.37 -47.87
N LEU A 35 -14.76 7.99 -47.72
CA LEU A 35 -15.15 6.68 -47.20
C LEU A 35 -14.86 5.55 -48.19
N ALA A 36 -15.03 5.80 -49.49
CA ALA A 36 -14.75 4.81 -50.53
C ALA A 36 -13.25 4.52 -50.72
N SER A 37 -12.38 5.48 -50.40
CA SER A 37 -10.92 5.32 -50.49
C SER A 37 -10.26 4.73 -49.24
N ASN A 38 -10.99 4.58 -48.13
CA ASN A 38 -10.46 4.10 -46.86
C ASN A 38 -11.08 2.73 -46.47
N LEU A 39 -10.24 1.69 -46.56
CA LEU A 39 -10.63 0.28 -46.32
C LEU A 39 -11.30 0.02 -44.96
N HIS A 40 -11.04 0.86 -43.94
CA HIS A 40 -11.58 0.68 -42.59
C HIS A 40 -13.10 0.92 -42.47
N PHE A 41 -13.71 1.60 -43.45
CA PHE A 41 -15.14 1.90 -43.46
C PHE A 41 -15.96 1.02 -44.43
N ILE A 42 -15.31 0.14 -45.18
CA ILE A 42 -15.98 -0.77 -46.12
C ILE A 42 -16.87 -1.76 -45.36
N GLY A 43 -18.14 -1.85 -45.76
CA GLY A 43 -19.13 -2.73 -45.16
C GLY A 43 -19.81 -2.19 -43.88
N LYS A 44 -19.41 -1.01 -43.37
CA LYS A 44 -20.12 -0.35 -42.26
C LYS A 44 -21.39 0.36 -42.74
N SER A 45 -22.38 0.48 -41.85
CA SER A 45 -23.63 1.20 -42.13
C SER A 45 -23.42 2.70 -41.92
N ILE A 46 -23.53 3.48 -42.99
CA ILE A 46 -23.24 4.92 -42.99
C ILE A 46 -24.56 5.72 -43.00
N SER A 47 -24.67 6.74 -42.15
CA SER A 47 -25.77 7.71 -42.19
C SER A 47 -25.23 9.14 -42.21
N TYR A 48 -25.86 9.99 -43.03
CA TYR A 48 -25.46 11.39 -43.21
C TYR A 48 -26.46 12.30 -42.53
N LEU A 49 -25.97 13.23 -41.71
CA LEU A 49 -26.79 14.20 -40.97
C LEU A 49 -26.30 15.61 -41.26
N GLN A 50 -27.26 16.53 -41.42
CA GLN A 50 -27.01 17.94 -41.74
C GLN A 50 -27.30 18.88 -40.55
N ASP A 51 -28.10 18.43 -39.58
CA ASP A 51 -28.47 19.20 -38.39
C ASP A 51 -28.43 18.30 -37.14
N ILE A 52 -27.60 18.71 -36.16
CA ILE A 52 -27.34 17.99 -34.92
C ILE A 52 -28.39 18.24 -33.84
N THR A 53 -29.24 19.26 -34.03
CA THR A 53 -30.28 19.64 -33.06
C THR A 53 -31.55 18.78 -33.15
N THR A 54 -31.68 17.95 -34.19
CA THR A 54 -32.83 17.07 -34.40
C THR A 54 -32.80 15.84 -33.47
N LYS A 55 -33.98 15.36 -33.08
CA LYS A 55 -34.14 14.18 -32.21
C LYS A 55 -33.55 12.93 -32.87
N GLU A 56 -33.74 12.82 -34.18
CA GLU A 56 -33.26 11.74 -35.03
C GLU A 56 -31.72 11.73 -35.08
N ALA A 57 -31.09 12.91 -35.14
CA ALA A 57 -29.64 13.04 -35.05
C ALA A 57 -29.10 12.65 -33.67
N ALA A 58 -29.75 13.07 -32.58
CA ALA A 58 -29.35 12.70 -31.23
C ALA A 58 -29.37 11.17 -31.01
N ILE A 59 -30.43 10.49 -31.49
CA ILE A 59 -30.52 9.02 -31.46
C ILE A 59 -29.42 8.38 -32.31
N ALA A 60 -29.22 8.88 -33.53
CA ALA A 60 -28.20 8.35 -34.43
C ALA A 60 -26.77 8.50 -33.88
N LEU A 61 -26.45 9.63 -33.24
CA LEU A 61 -25.18 9.87 -32.54
C LEU A 61 -25.03 8.98 -31.31
N ALA A 62 -26.10 8.74 -30.55
CA ALA A 62 -26.06 7.89 -29.36
C ALA A 62 -25.79 6.40 -29.68
N GLU A 63 -26.11 5.96 -30.90
CA GLU A 63 -25.87 4.61 -31.43
C GLU A 63 -24.59 4.51 -32.31
N ALA A 64 -23.91 5.62 -32.57
CA ALA A 64 -22.75 5.65 -33.44
C ALA A 64 -21.55 4.94 -32.80
N GLU A 65 -20.79 4.19 -33.58
CA GLU A 65 -19.45 3.71 -33.21
C GLU A 65 -18.38 4.74 -33.65
N TRP A 66 -18.61 5.35 -34.81
CA TRP A 66 -17.75 6.39 -35.39
C TRP A 66 -18.58 7.62 -35.73
N ILE A 67 -18.08 8.80 -35.33
CA ILE A 67 -18.67 10.10 -35.60
C ILE A 67 -17.62 10.93 -36.34
N LEU A 68 -17.87 11.20 -37.61
CA LEU A 68 -16.99 12.01 -38.46
C LEU A 68 -17.69 13.34 -38.75
N SER A 69 -16.99 14.46 -38.56
CA SER A 69 -17.58 15.79 -38.79
C SER A 69 -16.68 16.66 -39.65
N THR A 70 -17.25 17.31 -40.68
CA THR A 70 -16.58 18.38 -41.45
C THR A 70 -16.89 19.78 -40.92
N ILE A 71 -17.55 19.86 -39.78
CA ILE A 71 -17.85 21.08 -39.03
C ILE A 71 -17.47 20.88 -37.56
N GLU A 72 -17.20 21.96 -36.85
CA GLU A 72 -16.97 21.88 -35.40
C GLU A 72 -18.28 21.48 -34.70
N LEU A 73 -18.20 20.51 -33.78
CA LEU A 73 -19.37 20.10 -33.01
C LEU A 73 -19.63 21.11 -31.88
N PRO A 74 -20.90 21.32 -31.47
CA PRO A 74 -21.21 22.28 -30.40
C PRO A 74 -20.52 21.93 -29.08
N THR A 75 -20.22 22.94 -28.26
CA THR A 75 -19.51 22.81 -26.98
C THR A 75 -20.22 21.97 -25.91
N TYR A 76 -21.47 21.55 -26.16
CA TYR A 76 -22.25 20.62 -25.33
C TYR A 76 -22.23 19.17 -25.85
N PHE A 77 -21.45 18.86 -26.88
CA PHE A 77 -21.33 17.49 -27.41
C PHE A 77 -20.50 16.61 -26.45
N ILE A 78 -21.12 15.55 -25.93
CA ILE A 78 -20.48 14.57 -25.04
C ILE A 78 -20.27 13.27 -25.82
N LYS A 79 -18.99 12.96 -26.08
CA LYS A 79 -18.52 11.70 -26.68
C LYS A 79 -18.61 10.57 -25.64
N LYS A 80 -19.24 9.43 -25.96
CA LYS A 80 -19.22 8.26 -25.07
C LYS A 80 -17.89 7.52 -25.15
N GLU A 81 -17.55 6.82 -24.08
CA GLU A 81 -16.27 6.10 -23.86
C GLU A 81 -15.87 5.13 -24.99
N ASN A 82 -16.85 4.52 -25.68
CA ASN A 82 -16.64 3.58 -26.80
C ASN A 82 -16.88 4.19 -28.19
N GLN A 83 -16.97 5.52 -28.31
CA GLN A 83 -17.18 6.20 -29.59
C GLN A 83 -15.89 6.83 -30.09
N ASN A 84 -15.63 6.72 -31.39
CA ASN A 84 -14.50 7.38 -32.03
C ASN A 84 -14.98 8.64 -32.75
N TYR A 85 -14.50 9.81 -32.32
CA TYR A 85 -14.80 11.10 -32.96
C TYR A 85 -13.60 11.57 -33.77
N LEU A 86 -13.83 12.00 -35.01
CA LEU A 86 -12.83 12.59 -35.88
C LEU A 86 -13.38 13.85 -36.55
N GLN A 87 -12.76 14.99 -36.26
CA GLN A 87 -13.01 16.25 -36.97
C GLN A 87 -12.10 16.34 -38.19
N ILE A 88 -12.70 16.48 -39.36
CA ILE A 88 -12.01 16.66 -40.64
C ILE A 88 -12.02 18.15 -40.94
N LEU A 89 -10.94 18.83 -40.58
CA LEU A 89 -10.73 20.24 -40.92
C LEU A 89 -10.45 20.39 -42.42
N PRO A 90 -10.84 21.52 -43.06
CA PRO A 90 -10.57 21.74 -44.47
C PRO A 90 -9.06 21.92 -44.70
N GLU A 91 -8.49 21.07 -45.56
CA GLU A 91 -7.23 21.23 -46.29
C GLU A 91 -6.03 21.82 -45.51
N GLU A 92 -5.38 20.98 -44.71
CA GLU A 92 -3.92 20.79 -44.79
C GLU A 92 -3.54 19.40 -44.25
N THR A 93 -2.56 18.72 -44.87
CA THR A 93 -2.24 17.32 -44.54
C THR A 93 -1.54 17.19 -43.19
N LEU A 94 -2.28 16.75 -42.17
CA LEU A 94 -1.75 16.41 -40.85
C LEU A 94 -0.68 15.32 -40.94
N ASN A 95 0.46 15.55 -40.28
CA ASN A 95 1.53 14.54 -40.19
C ASN A 95 1.33 13.59 -39.00
N ALA A 96 2.07 12.47 -38.99
CA ALA A 96 1.92 11.40 -38.00
C ALA A 96 2.09 11.84 -36.53
N ASN A 97 2.83 12.91 -36.24
CA ASN A 97 2.99 13.42 -34.88
C ASN A 97 1.77 14.24 -34.41
N GLN A 98 1.13 14.99 -35.32
CA GLN A 98 -0.10 15.73 -35.03
C GLN A 98 -1.29 14.77 -34.80
N ILE A 99 -1.35 13.69 -35.59
CA ILE A 99 -2.32 12.59 -35.39
C ILE A 99 -2.14 11.95 -34.00
N ARG A 100 -0.90 11.77 -33.55
CA ARG A 100 -0.60 11.19 -32.23
C ARG A 100 -0.96 12.10 -31.05
N LEU A 101 -0.84 13.41 -31.22
CA LEU A 101 -1.23 14.42 -30.20
C LEU A 101 -2.75 14.48 -29.99
N LEU A 102 -3.54 14.28 -31.04
CA LEU A 102 -5.01 14.27 -30.98
C LEU A 102 -5.61 13.01 -30.33
N LEU A 103 -4.82 11.95 -30.13
CA LEU A 103 -5.25 10.69 -29.52
C LEU A 103 -5.10 10.66 -27.99
N HIS A 104 -4.63 11.74 -27.35
CA HIS A 104 -4.23 11.78 -25.93
C HIS A 104 -4.65 13.08 -25.20
N ALA A 105 -5.84 13.62 -25.48
CA ALA A 105 -6.36 14.82 -24.80
C ALA A 105 -7.62 14.51 -23.99
N ASP A 106 -7.64 14.87 -22.70
CA ASP A 106 -8.69 14.43 -21.77
C ASP A 106 -9.89 15.38 -21.62
N PHE A 107 -9.74 16.73 -21.59
CA PHE A 107 -10.91 17.66 -21.48
C PHE A 107 -10.70 19.09 -22.07
N ILE A 108 -11.79 19.69 -22.59
CA ILE A 108 -12.00 21.15 -22.83
C ILE A 108 -13.51 21.48 -22.68
N MET A 109 -13.94 22.46 -21.86
CA MET A 109 -15.34 22.98 -21.82
C MET A 109 -15.49 24.34 -21.07
N GLN A 110 -16.61 25.08 -21.27
CA GLN A 110 -16.88 26.40 -20.64
C GLN A 110 -18.35 26.63 -20.12
N GLU A 111 -18.41 27.14 -18.87
CA GLU A 111 -19.43 27.93 -18.11
C GLU A 111 -20.95 27.63 -18.02
N ASN A 112 -21.69 27.17 -19.03
CA ASN A 112 -23.18 27.19 -18.96
C ASN A 112 -23.87 25.87 -18.53
N ALA A 113 -23.61 25.41 -17.30
CA ALA A 113 -24.18 24.16 -16.75
C ALA A 113 -25.42 24.38 -15.83
N PRO A 114 -26.56 23.69 -16.03
CA PRO A 114 -27.80 23.89 -15.23
C PRO A 114 -27.82 23.32 -13.79
N GLN A 115 -28.80 23.76 -13.00
CA GLN A 115 -28.98 23.48 -11.56
C GLN A 115 -29.07 22.00 -11.13
N SER A 116 -29.26 21.04 -12.04
CA SER A 116 -29.33 19.60 -11.71
C SER A 116 -28.01 19.04 -11.15
N LEU A 117 -26.88 19.72 -11.38
CA LEU A 117 -25.57 19.34 -10.85
C LEU A 117 -25.45 19.42 -9.31
N ALA A 118 -26.37 20.09 -8.62
CA ALA A 118 -26.40 20.13 -7.15
C ALA A 118 -26.52 18.73 -6.50
N GLN A 119 -27.02 17.73 -7.23
CA GLN A 119 -27.25 16.36 -6.73
C GLN A 119 -26.04 15.44 -6.92
N ILE A 120 -25.06 15.81 -7.74
CA ILE A 120 -23.88 14.98 -8.09
C ILE A 120 -22.61 15.42 -7.34
N LYS A 121 -22.69 16.56 -6.63
CA LYS A 121 -21.62 17.14 -5.81
C LYS A 121 -20.99 16.18 -4.76
N PRO A 122 -21.69 15.17 -4.19
CA PRO A 122 -21.07 14.21 -3.25
C PRO A 122 -20.21 13.13 -3.91
N ILE A 123 -20.29 12.96 -5.24
CA ILE A 123 -19.72 11.79 -5.96
C ILE A 123 -18.35 12.13 -6.59
N LEU A 124 -18.02 13.41 -6.71
CA LEU A 124 -16.82 13.88 -7.37
C LEU A 124 -15.79 14.33 -6.32
N THR A 125 -14.78 13.49 -6.05
CA THR A 125 -13.66 13.76 -5.13
C THR A 125 -12.59 14.66 -5.77
N ALA A 126 -13.00 15.85 -6.19
CA ALA A 126 -12.12 16.93 -6.66
C ALA A 126 -12.59 18.27 -6.07
N ASP A 127 -11.67 19.22 -5.87
CA ASP A 127 -12.01 20.55 -5.35
C ASP A 127 -12.80 21.37 -6.39
N PHE A 128 -14.10 21.57 -6.15
CA PHE A 128 -14.93 22.46 -6.95
C PHE A 128 -14.92 23.88 -6.39
N ILE A 129 -14.25 24.79 -7.09
CA ILE A 129 -14.40 26.23 -6.87
C ILE A 129 -15.74 26.68 -7.50
N SER A 130 -16.63 27.32 -6.72
CA SER A 130 -17.86 27.88 -7.29
C SER A 130 -17.60 29.23 -7.98
N VAL A 131 -18.42 29.61 -8.96
CA VAL A 131 -18.31 30.92 -9.64
C VAL A 131 -18.40 32.10 -8.66
N LYS A 132 -19.03 31.92 -7.49
CA LYS A 132 -19.12 32.94 -6.44
C LYS A 132 -17.78 33.09 -5.68
N ASP A 133 -17.10 31.98 -5.43
CA ASP A 133 -15.76 31.97 -4.81
C ASP A 133 -14.70 32.43 -5.81
N TRP A 134 -14.86 32.09 -7.09
CA TRP A 134 -14.06 32.61 -8.20
C TRP A 134 -14.20 34.14 -8.32
N ALA A 135 -15.42 34.69 -8.22
CA ALA A 135 -15.61 36.13 -8.17
C ALA A 135 -14.91 36.76 -6.95
N GLN A 136 -14.96 36.12 -5.79
CA GLN A 136 -14.25 36.61 -4.59
C GLN A 136 -12.71 36.54 -4.78
N TYR A 137 -12.19 35.50 -5.41
CA TYR A 137 -10.77 35.33 -5.76
C TYR A 137 -10.28 36.37 -6.78
N VAL A 138 -11.03 36.56 -7.87
CA VAL A 138 -10.70 37.50 -8.96
C VAL A 138 -10.80 38.96 -8.51
N PHE A 139 -11.79 39.33 -7.69
CA PHE A 139 -12.01 40.73 -7.31
C PHE A 139 -11.34 41.18 -5.99
N THR A 140 -10.86 40.26 -5.12
CA THR A 140 -10.18 40.67 -3.86
C THR A 140 -8.66 40.55 -3.88
N LYS A 141 -8.05 39.97 -4.93
CA LYS A 141 -6.59 39.81 -5.07
C LYS A 141 -5.88 39.11 -3.89
N THR A 142 -6.58 38.28 -3.13
CA THR A 142 -5.97 37.41 -2.13
C THR A 142 -5.91 35.99 -2.67
N PRO A 143 -4.73 35.47 -3.07
CA PRO A 143 -4.62 34.11 -3.56
C PRO A 143 -4.99 33.12 -2.45
N ILE A 144 -5.92 32.21 -2.73
CA ILE A 144 -5.95 30.93 -2.03
C ILE A 144 -4.65 30.21 -2.38
N GLN A 145 -3.69 30.20 -1.46
CA GLN A 145 -2.56 29.29 -1.52
C GLN A 145 -3.08 27.85 -1.31
N GLN A 146 -3.52 27.20 -2.39
CA GLN A 146 -3.50 25.73 -2.39
C GLN A 146 -2.05 25.32 -2.22
N LYS A 147 -1.72 24.73 -1.07
CA LYS A 147 -0.40 24.15 -0.84
C LYS A 147 -0.20 23.06 -1.89
N VAL A 148 0.88 23.15 -2.66
CA VAL A 148 1.29 22.07 -3.56
C VAL A 148 1.68 20.88 -2.70
N LYS A 149 0.85 19.84 -2.70
CA LYS A 149 1.10 18.61 -1.95
C LYS A 149 2.29 17.87 -2.57
N LYS A 150 3.14 17.28 -1.75
CA LYS A 150 4.20 16.36 -2.22
C LYS A 150 3.58 15.02 -2.58
N ASN A 151 3.88 14.51 -3.78
CA ASN A 151 3.48 13.17 -4.20
C ASN A 151 4.40 12.12 -3.59
N ILE A 152 3.88 11.31 -2.68
CA ILE A 152 4.56 10.12 -2.17
C ILE A 152 4.03 8.92 -2.96
N VAL A 153 4.91 8.20 -3.66
CA VAL A 153 4.58 6.90 -4.26
C VAL A 153 5.13 5.80 -3.35
N MET A 154 4.27 4.88 -2.94
CA MET A 154 4.54 3.92 -1.87
C MET A 154 4.18 2.49 -2.29
N TYR A 155 5.05 1.52 -1.99
CA TYR A 155 4.73 0.09 -2.03
C TYR A 155 4.70 -0.47 -0.62
N CYS A 156 3.75 -1.37 -0.33
CA CYS A 156 3.39 -1.77 1.04
C CYS A 156 3.56 -3.27 1.35
N GLY A 157 4.19 -4.04 0.47
CA GLY A 157 4.51 -5.46 0.73
C GLY A 157 3.41 -6.46 0.36
N GLY A 158 2.56 -6.15 -0.61
CA GLY A 158 1.52 -7.06 -1.09
C GLY A 158 0.32 -7.18 -0.16
N PHE A 159 0.13 -6.24 0.78
CA PHE A 159 -0.98 -6.21 1.75
C PHE A 159 -1.20 -7.51 2.55
N LYS A 160 -0.12 -8.27 2.77
CA LYS A 160 -0.12 -9.58 3.43
C LYS A 160 -0.53 -9.49 4.90
N LYS A 161 -0.93 -10.62 5.51
CA LYS A 161 -1.25 -10.72 6.95
C LYS A 161 -0.01 -10.58 7.84
N ASN A 162 0.49 -9.36 8.04
CA ASN A 162 1.66 -9.05 8.86
C ASN A 162 1.60 -7.63 9.44
N GLY A 163 2.56 -7.29 10.32
CA GLY A 163 2.68 -5.95 10.91
C GLY A 163 3.08 -4.85 9.93
N VAL A 164 3.69 -5.19 8.78
CA VAL A 164 4.05 -4.22 7.72
C VAL A 164 2.78 -3.60 7.14
N THR A 165 1.81 -4.43 6.76
CA THR A 165 0.50 -3.98 6.26
C THR A 165 -0.25 -3.14 7.30
N THR A 166 -0.26 -3.57 8.58
CA THR A 166 -0.88 -2.79 9.66
C THR A 166 -0.21 -1.42 9.81
N SER A 167 1.12 -1.36 9.86
CA SER A 167 1.84 -0.10 9.98
C SER A 167 1.67 0.79 8.75
N ALA A 168 1.60 0.22 7.55
CA ALA A 168 1.36 0.96 6.31
C ALA A 168 -0.02 1.62 6.35
N LEU A 169 -1.07 0.88 6.72
CA LEU A 169 -2.42 1.42 6.88
C LEU A 169 -2.47 2.52 7.96
N ASN A 170 -1.83 2.31 9.12
CA ASN A 170 -1.76 3.33 10.17
C ASN A 170 -1.11 4.62 9.67
N LEU A 171 -0.01 4.52 8.91
CA LEU A 171 0.64 5.68 8.30
C LEU A 171 -0.30 6.39 7.30
N MET A 172 -1.03 5.65 6.47
CA MET A 172 -2.01 6.21 5.53
C MET A 172 -3.15 6.98 6.22
N HIS A 173 -3.58 6.51 7.40
CA HIS A 173 -4.64 7.17 8.19
C HIS A 173 -4.14 8.42 8.94
N ASN A 174 -2.86 8.45 9.33
CA ASN A 174 -2.30 9.49 10.21
C ASN A 174 -1.55 10.62 9.48
N LEU A 175 -1.01 10.40 8.28
CA LEU A 175 -0.18 11.38 7.55
C LEU A 175 -0.96 12.66 7.18
N ASP A 176 -0.33 13.85 7.25
CA ASP A 176 -0.98 15.11 6.90
C ASP A 176 -1.35 15.19 5.41
N LYS A 177 -2.61 14.86 5.13
CA LYS A 177 -3.23 14.93 3.80
C LYS A 177 -3.23 16.34 3.18
N GLU A 178 -2.95 17.41 3.92
CA GLU A 178 -2.80 18.77 3.38
C GLU A 178 -1.36 19.09 2.97
N LYS A 179 -0.37 18.30 3.40
CA LYS A 179 1.02 18.32 2.93
C LYS A 179 1.28 17.29 1.83
N TYR A 180 0.66 16.11 1.92
CA TYR A 180 1.03 14.93 1.14
C TYR A 180 -0.14 14.36 0.33
N GLN A 181 0.13 14.00 -0.93
CA GLN A 181 -0.72 13.12 -1.71
C GLN A 181 -0.03 11.76 -1.77
N LEU A 182 -0.66 10.74 -1.16
CA LEU A 182 -0.15 9.38 -1.19
C LEU A 182 -0.73 8.62 -2.39
N ILE A 183 0.14 7.86 -3.06
CA ILE A 183 -0.15 7.00 -4.19
C ILE A 183 0.42 5.62 -3.85
N VAL A 184 -0.46 4.64 -3.62
CA VAL A 184 -0.07 3.25 -3.38
C VAL A 184 -0.02 2.50 -4.71
N ILE A 185 1.13 1.89 -5.01
CA ILE A 185 1.31 0.98 -6.15
C ILE A 185 1.27 -0.48 -5.66
N GLU A 186 0.62 -1.35 -6.42
CA GLU A 186 0.46 -2.78 -6.09
C GLU A 186 0.16 -3.61 -7.35
N GLU A 187 0.24 -4.94 -7.27
CA GLU A 187 -0.20 -5.85 -8.36
C GLU A 187 -1.74 -5.85 -8.54
N ASP A 188 -2.22 -6.21 -9.73
CA ASP A 188 -3.66 -6.30 -10.02
C ASP A 188 -4.33 -7.62 -9.56
N ASN A 189 -3.54 -8.66 -9.30
CA ASN A 189 -4.00 -10.00 -8.97
C ASN A 189 -3.79 -10.37 -7.48
N LEU A 190 -4.36 -9.55 -6.58
CA LEU A 190 -4.28 -9.79 -5.14
C LEU A 190 -5.08 -11.02 -4.69
N GLY A 191 -4.53 -11.77 -3.73
CA GLY A 191 -5.25 -12.84 -3.04
C GLY A 191 -6.41 -12.31 -2.19
N TYR A 192 -7.35 -13.19 -1.81
CA TYR A 192 -8.57 -12.78 -1.08
C TYR A 192 -8.30 -11.96 0.20
N TYR A 193 -7.27 -12.33 0.97
CA TYR A 193 -6.96 -11.64 2.22
C TYR A 193 -6.17 -10.36 2.00
N GLU A 194 -5.29 -10.36 0.99
CA GLU A 194 -4.52 -9.22 0.52
C GLU A 194 -5.44 -8.14 -0.03
N GLN A 195 -6.43 -8.51 -0.87
CA GLN A 195 -7.48 -7.62 -1.36
C GLN A 195 -8.30 -7.03 -0.20
N LYS A 196 -8.73 -7.85 0.77
CA LYS A 196 -9.44 -7.37 1.97
C LYS A 196 -8.62 -6.38 2.80
N ASN A 197 -7.29 -6.41 2.73
CA ASN A 197 -6.41 -5.42 3.34
C ASN A 197 -6.21 -4.18 2.46
N PHE A 198 -6.09 -4.35 1.14
CA PHE A 198 -6.03 -3.26 0.15
C PHE A 198 -7.31 -2.42 0.11
N ASP A 199 -8.46 -3.03 0.39
CA ASP A 199 -9.75 -2.35 0.52
C ASP A 199 -9.80 -1.43 1.76
N LYS A 200 -8.99 -1.68 2.79
CA LYS A 200 -8.86 -0.84 4.00
C LYS A 200 -8.06 0.45 3.76
N ILE A 201 -7.40 0.61 2.61
CA ILE A 201 -6.67 1.84 2.26
C ILE A 201 -7.64 3.04 2.27
N PRO A 202 -7.30 4.16 2.94
CA PRO A 202 -8.17 5.34 3.05
C PRO A 202 -8.56 5.93 1.69
N ALA A 203 -9.77 6.49 1.59
CA ALA A 203 -10.33 7.03 0.35
C ALA A 203 -9.56 8.25 -0.23
N ASN A 204 -8.71 8.91 0.56
CA ASN A 204 -7.83 10.00 0.12
C ASN A 204 -6.48 9.52 -0.47
N VAL A 205 -6.22 8.21 -0.46
CA VAL A 205 -5.01 7.61 -1.04
C VAL A 205 -5.34 7.11 -2.44
N VAL A 206 -4.54 7.52 -3.43
CA VAL A 206 -4.68 7.03 -4.81
C VAL A 206 -4.18 5.59 -4.87
N LYS A 207 -4.98 4.67 -5.40
CA LYS A 207 -4.62 3.27 -5.61
C LYS A 207 -4.26 3.05 -7.07
N VAL A 208 -3.10 2.46 -7.34
CA VAL A 208 -2.62 2.12 -8.70
C VAL A 208 -2.28 0.63 -8.74
N GLN A 209 -3.10 -0.15 -9.44
CA GLN A 209 -2.85 -1.57 -9.67
C GLN A 209 -2.21 -1.79 -11.03
N ILE A 210 -1.20 -2.66 -11.09
CA ILE A 210 -0.32 -2.82 -12.25
C ILE A 210 -0.59 -4.17 -12.92
N PRO A 211 -1.11 -4.18 -14.15
CA PRO A 211 -1.29 -5.41 -14.92
C PRO A 211 0.01 -5.82 -15.63
N GLY A 212 0.36 -7.10 -15.50
CA GLY A 212 1.42 -7.76 -16.27
C GLY A 212 2.86 -7.31 -15.95
N ASP A 213 3.81 -8.05 -16.53
CA ASP A 213 5.23 -7.93 -16.24
C ASP A 213 5.92 -6.66 -16.79
N CYS A 214 7.11 -6.41 -16.27
CA CYS A 214 7.99 -5.34 -16.74
C CYS A 214 8.39 -5.53 -18.21
N ASN A 215 8.25 -4.48 -19.03
CA ASN A 215 8.61 -4.55 -20.45
C ASN A 215 10.13 -4.48 -20.64
N ILE A 216 10.74 -5.59 -21.05
CA ILE A 216 12.17 -5.73 -21.35
C ILE A 216 12.36 -5.88 -22.87
N PHE A 217 13.32 -5.18 -23.47
CA PHE A 217 13.67 -5.36 -24.89
C PHE A 217 14.60 -6.57 -25.10
N PRO A 218 14.58 -7.21 -26.29
CA PRO A 218 15.44 -8.36 -26.58
C PRO A 218 16.94 -8.10 -26.34
N GLU A 219 17.41 -6.88 -26.62
CA GLU A 219 18.80 -6.45 -26.44
C GLU A 219 19.18 -6.29 -24.95
N GLU A 220 18.21 -5.96 -24.10
CA GLU A 220 18.37 -5.77 -22.65
C GLU A 220 18.35 -7.10 -21.89
N THR A 221 17.78 -8.16 -22.48
CA THR A 221 17.48 -9.43 -21.80
C THR A 221 18.71 -10.05 -21.13
N ALA A 222 19.85 -10.11 -21.81
CA ALA A 222 21.07 -10.71 -21.24
C ALA A 222 21.60 -9.95 -20.01
N ALA A 223 21.54 -8.61 -20.02
CA ALA A 223 21.94 -7.78 -18.90
C ALA A 223 20.95 -7.90 -17.73
N PHE A 224 19.65 -7.92 -18.04
CA PHE A 224 18.59 -8.12 -17.05
C PHE A 224 18.71 -9.48 -16.35
N THR A 225 18.87 -10.57 -17.12
CA THR A 225 19.06 -11.92 -16.56
C THR A 225 20.31 -12.01 -15.70
N GLN A 226 21.47 -11.54 -16.18
CA GLN A 226 22.71 -11.54 -15.38
C GLN A 226 22.55 -10.78 -14.05
N PHE A 227 21.89 -9.61 -14.08
CA PHE A 227 21.68 -8.82 -12.86
C PHE A 227 20.83 -9.55 -11.81
N HIS A 228 19.80 -10.27 -12.24
CA HIS A 228 18.85 -10.94 -11.34
C HIS A 228 19.29 -12.34 -10.89
N GLU A 229 20.04 -13.06 -11.72
CA GLU A 229 20.52 -14.42 -11.42
C GLU A 229 21.92 -14.44 -10.79
N GLU A 230 22.79 -13.47 -11.11
CA GLU A 230 24.18 -13.39 -10.62
C GLU A 230 24.49 -12.08 -9.84
N PRO A 231 23.70 -11.68 -8.83
CA PRO A 231 23.87 -10.39 -8.17
C PRO A 231 25.21 -10.23 -7.44
N LEU A 232 25.80 -11.31 -6.92
CA LEU A 232 27.12 -11.25 -6.27
C LEU A 232 28.28 -11.08 -7.28
N PRO A 233 28.40 -11.88 -8.36
CA PRO A 233 29.33 -11.58 -9.45
C PRO A 233 29.14 -10.16 -10.02
N HIS A 234 27.90 -9.70 -10.20
CA HIS A 234 27.61 -8.34 -10.65
C HIS A 234 28.08 -7.26 -9.65
N LEU A 235 27.89 -7.47 -8.35
CA LEU A 235 28.40 -6.59 -7.30
C LEU A 235 29.94 -6.55 -7.26
N ILE A 236 30.61 -7.70 -7.42
CA ILE A 236 32.07 -7.77 -7.47
C ILE A 236 32.62 -7.03 -8.70
N LYS A 237 31.96 -7.18 -9.86
CA LYS A 237 32.35 -6.55 -11.13
C LYS A 237 32.20 -5.03 -11.12
N ASN A 238 31.08 -4.50 -10.60
CA ASN A 238 30.73 -3.07 -10.71
C ASN A 238 30.98 -2.27 -9.42
N GLY A 239 31.06 -2.94 -8.27
CA GLY A 239 31.16 -2.34 -6.95
C GLY A 239 29.86 -1.69 -6.46
N LYS A 240 29.75 -1.45 -5.15
CA LYS A 240 28.52 -0.91 -4.51
C LYS A 240 28.07 0.48 -5.00
N ALA A 241 28.95 1.23 -5.66
CA ALA A 241 28.63 2.55 -6.21
C ALA A 241 28.00 2.52 -7.63
N ASN A 242 28.26 1.44 -8.40
CA ASN A 242 27.75 1.28 -9.78
C ASN A 242 26.93 -0.01 -9.92
N PHE A 243 26.40 -0.53 -8.82
CA PHE A 243 25.59 -1.75 -8.80
C PHE A 243 24.33 -1.61 -9.66
N LEU A 244 23.59 -0.50 -9.52
CA LEU A 244 22.51 -0.14 -10.44
C LEU A 244 23.11 0.51 -11.69
N THR A 245 23.34 -0.30 -12.73
CA THR A 245 23.91 0.17 -14.01
C THR A 245 22.90 0.99 -14.81
N ALA A 246 23.39 1.75 -15.80
CA ALA A 246 22.55 2.59 -16.64
C ALA A 246 21.46 1.78 -17.37
N ASP A 247 21.80 0.59 -17.89
CA ASP A 247 20.87 -0.27 -18.64
C ASP A 247 19.73 -0.77 -17.75
N ILE A 248 20.05 -1.32 -16.56
CA ILE A 248 19.04 -1.76 -15.58
C ILE A 248 18.19 -0.57 -15.13
N LYS A 249 18.82 0.59 -14.87
CA LYS A 249 18.09 1.81 -14.49
C LYS A 249 17.10 2.26 -15.58
N ALA A 250 17.47 2.16 -16.85
CA ALA A 250 16.61 2.54 -17.98
C ALA A 250 15.36 1.67 -18.10
N ILE A 251 15.48 0.36 -17.84
CA ILE A 251 14.35 -0.59 -17.81
C ILE A 251 13.34 -0.15 -16.74
N TYR A 252 13.79 0.04 -15.49
CA TYR A 252 12.91 0.41 -14.38
C TYR A 252 12.37 1.86 -14.49
N GLN A 253 13.08 2.78 -15.16
CA GLN A 253 12.56 4.12 -15.48
C GLN A 253 11.44 4.08 -16.54
N ARG A 254 11.61 3.25 -17.57
CA ARG A 254 10.56 3.00 -18.57
C ARG A 254 9.32 2.37 -17.92
N GLU A 255 9.54 1.50 -16.95
CA GLU A 255 8.47 0.84 -16.20
C GLU A 255 7.72 1.80 -15.26
N LEU A 256 8.42 2.64 -14.48
CA LEU A 256 7.79 3.73 -13.73
C LEU A 256 6.92 4.63 -14.63
N LYS A 257 7.40 4.93 -15.85
CA LYS A 257 6.65 5.71 -16.84
C LYS A 257 5.45 4.95 -17.42
N ARG A 258 5.49 3.61 -17.50
CA ARG A 258 4.33 2.78 -17.84
C ARG A 258 3.25 2.86 -16.76
N ILE A 259 3.66 2.77 -15.49
CA ILE A 259 2.79 2.71 -14.32
C ILE A 259 2.17 4.08 -14.01
N LEU A 260 2.98 5.14 -13.98
CA LEU A 260 2.62 6.45 -13.44
C LEU A 260 2.53 7.57 -14.50
N GLY A 261 2.87 7.27 -15.76
CA GLY A 261 2.83 8.24 -16.85
C GLY A 261 3.74 9.45 -16.60
N PRO A 262 3.23 10.69 -16.69
CA PRO A 262 3.99 11.91 -16.39
C PRO A 262 3.94 12.33 -14.91
N THR A 263 3.37 11.52 -14.01
CA THR A 263 3.18 11.89 -12.60
C THR A 263 4.52 12.14 -11.92
N LYS A 264 4.69 13.33 -11.33
CA LYS A 264 5.88 13.66 -10.54
C LYS A 264 5.91 12.80 -9.27
N ILE A 265 7.06 12.21 -8.97
CA ILE A 265 7.35 11.50 -7.72
C ILE A 265 8.23 12.40 -6.87
N ASP A 266 7.68 13.08 -5.86
CA ASP A 266 8.50 13.86 -4.93
C ASP A 266 9.25 12.92 -3.97
N ILE A 267 8.55 11.88 -3.50
CA ILE A 267 9.12 10.85 -2.60
C ILE A 267 8.74 9.46 -3.14
N ALA A 268 9.74 8.61 -3.33
CA ALA A 268 9.64 7.20 -3.64
C ALA A 268 9.89 6.40 -2.35
N LEU A 269 8.86 5.71 -1.84
CA LEU A 269 8.85 5.08 -0.52
C LEU A 269 8.67 3.56 -0.66
N ASP A 270 9.77 2.82 -0.56
CA ASP A 270 9.73 1.37 -0.35
C ASP A 270 9.41 1.09 1.12
N PHE A 271 8.12 0.99 1.45
CA PHE A 271 7.71 0.73 2.83
C PHE A 271 7.86 -0.74 3.23
N ASP A 272 8.14 -1.65 2.29
CA ASP A 272 8.31 -3.07 2.58
C ASP A 272 9.79 -3.46 2.75
N GLY A 273 10.62 -3.16 1.74
CA GLY A 273 12.05 -3.43 1.76
C GLY A 273 12.49 -4.89 1.61
N TYR A 274 11.59 -5.80 1.21
CA TYR A 274 11.88 -7.24 1.00
C TYR A 274 11.76 -7.70 -0.46
N PHE A 275 11.03 -7.00 -1.34
CA PHE A 275 10.79 -7.42 -2.73
C PHE A 275 11.60 -6.62 -3.76
N LYS A 276 12.56 -7.27 -4.42
CA LYS A 276 13.57 -6.60 -5.26
C LYS A 276 13.00 -5.75 -6.41
N TYR A 277 11.86 -6.15 -6.98
CA TYR A 277 11.23 -5.44 -8.10
C TYR A 277 10.83 -4.01 -7.73
N TRP A 278 10.16 -3.84 -6.58
CA TRP A 278 9.70 -2.54 -6.08
C TRP A 278 10.87 -1.68 -5.60
N THR A 279 11.86 -2.28 -4.92
CA THR A 279 13.11 -1.59 -4.57
C THR A 279 13.84 -1.07 -5.80
N LEU A 280 13.89 -1.84 -6.90
CA LEU A 280 14.50 -1.43 -8.17
C LEU A 280 13.74 -0.30 -8.86
N LEU A 281 12.40 -0.35 -8.89
CA LEU A 281 11.57 0.76 -9.36
C LEU A 281 11.92 2.05 -8.63
N PHE A 282 11.90 2.05 -7.29
CA PHE A 282 12.17 3.26 -6.51
C PHE A 282 13.63 3.71 -6.61
N ALA A 283 14.61 2.80 -6.59
CA ALA A 283 16.02 3.14 -6.80
C ALA A 283 16.29 3.77 -8.17
N ALA A 284 15.52 3.37 -9.20
CA ALA A 284 15.65 3.91 -10.56
C ALA A 284 14.99 5.29 -10.77
N SER A 285 14.04 5.68 -9.90
CA SER A 285 13.28 6.94 -10.01
C SER A 285 14.18 8.20 -10.10
N GLN A 286 13.75 9.18 -10.89
CA GLN A 286 14.49 10.42 -11.16
C GLN A 286 13.90 11.58 -10.36
N ASP A 287 14.75 12.52 -9.94
CA ASP A 287 14.41 13.78 -9.27
C ASP A 287 13.47 13.64 -8.05
N SER A 288 13.49 12.44 -7.47
CA SER A 288 12.73 11.98 -6.32
C SER A 288 13.67 11.73 -5.14
N LYS A 289 13.19 12.05 -3.94
CA LYS A 289 13.76 11.52 -2.70
C LYS A 289 13.39 10.05 -2.56
N LYS A 290 14.31 9.20 -2.10
CA LYS A 290 14.13 7.75 -2.03
C LYS A 290 14.30 7.27 -0.60
N ILE A 291 13.29 6.59 -0.07
CA ILE A 291 13.27 6.07 1.30
C ILE A 291 12.93 4.58 1.26
N ILE A 292 13.65 3.76 2.02
CA ILE A 292 13.38 2.33 2.17
C ILE A 292 13.31 1.94 3.65
N PHE A 293 12.30 1.17 4.01
CA PHE A 293 12.06 0.72 5.38
C PHE A 293 12.69 -0.65 5.69
N GLN A 294 12.93 -0.89 6.97
CA GLN A 294 13.45 -2.14 7.53
C GLN A 294 12.59 -2.50 8.75
N HIS A 295 11.68 -3.46 8.57
CA HIS A 295 10.69 -3.84 9.59
C HIS A 295 11.19 -4.86 10.62
N ASN A 296 12.36 -5.47 10.41
CA ASN A 296 12.97 -6.49 11.26
C ASN A 296 14.51 -6.41 11.20
N GLU A 297 15.21 -7.27 11.94
CA GLU A 297 16.66 -7.45 11.74
C GLU A 297 16.92 -8.14 10.39
N MET A 298 17.51 -7.42 9.44
CA MET A 298 17.62 -7.85 8.05
C MET A 298 18.55 -9.06 7.87
N MET A 299 19.52 -9.26 8.76
CA MET A 299 20.35 -10.48 8.75
C MET A 299 19.61 -11.72 9.26
N HIS A 300 18.60 -11.56 10.13
CA HIS A 300 17.72 -12.66 10.49
C HIS A 300 16.88 -13.07 9.27
N GLU A 301 16.21 -12.13 8.59
CA GLU A 301 15.44 -12.44 7.37
C GLU A 301 16.31 -12.96 6.20
N TYR A 302 17.59 -12.55 6.08
CA TYR A 302 18.56 -13.11 5.13
C TYR A 302 18.98 -14.58 5.41
N SER A 303 18.92 -14.99 6.68
CA SER A 303 19.28 -16.34 7.12
C SER A 303 18.06 -17.25 7.37
N LYS A 304 16.86 -16.67 7.43
CA LYS A 304 15.58 -17.36 7.62
C LYS A 304 15.30 -18.40 6.55
N LYS A 305 14.90 -19.59 7.00
CA LYS A 305 14.50 -20.69 6.14
C LYS A 305 13.04 -21.07 6.35
N THR A 306 12.35 -21.39 5.27
CA THR A 306 10.99 -21.97 5.26
C THR A 306 11.02 -23.17 4.33
N ALA A 307 10.51 -24.32 4.77
CA ALA A 307 10.58 -25.60 4.05
C ALA A 307 12.00 -25.96 3.52
N GLY A 308 13.05 -25.59 4.26
CA GLY A 308 14.45 -25.84 3.92
C GLY A 308 15.13 -24.77 3.04
N ASN A 309 14.36 -23.95 2.33
CA ASN A 309 14.85 -22.91 1.42
C ASN A 309 14.98 -21.55 2.13
N TYR A 310 15.93 -20.71 1.71
CA TYR A 310 16.04 -19.35 2.24
C TYR A 310 14.92 -18.46 1.71
N LYS A 311 14.19 -17.79 2.60
CA LYS A 311 12.94 -17.13 2.26
C LYS A 311 13.13 -15.84 1.44
N HIS A 312 14.12 -15.02 1.80
CA HIS A 312 14.32 -13.68 1.22
C HIS A 312 15.74 -13.44 0.67
N ARG A 313 16.62 -14.43 0.76
CA ARG A 313 18.06 -14.27 0.46
C ARG A 313 18.34 -13.71 -0.92
N ASP A 314 17.65 -14.22 -1.94
CA ASP A 314 17.95 -13.89 -3.33
C ASP A 314 17.53 -12.46 -3.69
N ASP A 315 16.46 -11.96 -3.06
CA ASP A 315 16.04 -10.56 -3.17
C ASP A 315 16.94 -9.65 -2.34
N LEU A 316 17.28 -10.03 -1.11
CA LEU A 316 18.16 -9.26 -0.24
C LEU A 316 19.60 -9.12 -0.78
N ASN A 317 20.08 -10.09 -1.58
CA ASN A 317 21.34 -9.99 -2.34
C ASN A 317 21.34 -8.81 -3.34
N ILE A 318 20.17 -8.35 -3.78
CA ILE A 318 19.99 -7.20 -4.68
C ILE A 318 19.64 -5.94 -3.88
N ILE A 319 18.77 -6.06 -2.88
CA ILE A 319 18.30 -4.94 -2.05
C ILE A 319 19.44 -4.34 -1.20
N PHE A 320 20.30 -5.15 -0.59
CA PHE A 320 21.37 -4.63 0.28
C PHE A 320 22.38 -3.71 -0.46
N PRO A 321 22.85 -4.05 -1.68
CA PRO A 321 23.56 -3.08 -2.52
C PRO A 321 22.73 -1.86 -2.92
N LEU A 322 21.43 -2.04 -3.21
CA LEU A 322 20.54 -0.94 -3.63
C LEU A 322 20.34 0.14 -2.57
N TYR A 323 20.51 -0.16 -1.27
CA TYR A 323 20.55 0.85 -0.19
C TYR A 323 21.49 2.03 -0.49
N ASN A 324 22.52 1.85 -1.32
CA ASN A 324 23.41 2.94 -1.73
C ASN A 324 22.71 4.04 -2.58
N TYR A 325 21.55 3.73 -3.19
CA TYR A 325 20.77 4.62 -4.05
C TYR A 325 19.55 5.26 -3.36
N PHE A 326 19.30 4.93 -2.08
CA PHE A 326 18.28 5.57 -1.26
C PHE A 326 18.87 6.72 -0.44
N ASP A 327 18.10 7.78 -0.21
CA ASP A 327 18.50 8.93 0.62
C ASP A 327 18.36 8.61 2.11
N HIS A 328 17.39 7.76 2.50
CA HIS A 328 17.21 7.24 3.86
C HIS A 328 16.94 5.73 3.85
N VAL A 329 17.51 5.01 4.82
CA VAL A 329 17.30 3.58 5.08
C VAL A 329 16.85 3.45 6.54
N VAL A 330 15.60 3.08 6.75
CA VAL A 330 14.85 3.45 7.96
C VAL A 330 14.37 2.21 8.70
N SER A 331 14.89 1.96 9.90
CA SER A 331 14.35 0.91 10.77
C SER A 331 13.17 1.41 11.60
N VAL A 332 12.24 0.51 11.92
CA VAL A 332 11.02 0.84 12.72
C VAL A 332 11.26 0.97 14.23
N ALA A 333 12.49 0.74 14.68
CA ALA A 333 12.92 0.88 16.07
C ALA A 333 14.43 1.19 16.13
N GLU A 334 14.84 1.96 17.14
CA GLU A 334 16.23 2.38 17.37
C GLU A 334 17.20 1.19 17.41
N HIS A 335 16.96 0.23 18.30
CA HIS A 335 17.83 -0.94 18.46
C HIS A 335 17.91 -1.79 17.19
N THR A 336 16.79 -2.02 16.50
CA THR A 336 16.77 -2.71 15.21
C THR A 336 17.59 -1.95 14.17
N GLY A 337 17.54 -0.62 14.19
CA GLY A 337 18.37 0.27 13.36
C GLY A 337 19.86 0.12 13.63
N ASP A 338 20.28 0.14 14.90
CA ASP A 338 21.68 -0.06 15.29
C ASP A 338 22.20 -1.43 14.85
N VAL A 339 21.45 -2.50 15.10
CA VAL A 339 21.81 -3.87 14.70
C VAL A 339 21.90 -3.99 13.17
N ASN A 340 20.91 -3.46 12.43
CA ASN A 340 20.92 -3.45 10.97
C ASN A 340 22.11 -2.67 10.42
N LYS A 341 22.41 -1.49 10.98
CA LYS A 341 23.54 -0.63 10.62
C LYS A 341 24.87 -1.33 10.86
N ASP A 342 25.03 -2.01 12.00
CA ASP A 342 26.26 -2.72 12.33
C ASP A 342 26.55 -3.91 11.41
N PHE A 343 25.52 -4.64 10.97
CA PHE A 343 25.68 -5.70 9.97
C PHE A 343 25.92 -5.15 8.55
N LEU A 344 25.20 -4.10 8.16
CA LEU A 344 25.16 -3.62 6.77
C LEU A 344 26.23 -2.57 6.43
N LYS A 345 26.98 -2.04 7.41
CA LYS A 345 28.04 -1.01 7.21
C LYS A 345 29.12 -1.35 6.18
N HIS A 346 29.30 -2.62 5.84
CA HIS A 346 30.22 -3.04 4.78
C HIS A 346 29.61 -2.88 3.37
N LEU A 347 28.30 -3.10 3.23
CA LEU A 347 27.55 -3.01 1.97
C LEU A 347 27.03 -1.59 1.69
N VAL A 348 26.63 -0.84 2.71
CA VAL A 348 26.24 0.56 2.58
C VAL A 348 27.49 1.45 2.62
N LYS A 349 27.60 2.46 1.75
CA LYS A 349 28.76 3.36 1.68
C LYS A 349 28.70 4.46 2.75
N ASP A 350 27.52 5.02 2.95
CA ASP A 350 27.23 6.05 3.94
C ASP A 350 26.20 5.48 4.90
N THR A 351 26.58 5.31 6.17
CA THR A 351 25.71 4.77 7.23
C THR A 351 25.04 5.88 8.05
N SER A 352 25.26 7.16 7.74
CA SER A 352 24.56 8.27 8.42
C SER A 352 23.07 8.30 8.08
N LYS A 353 22.72 7.92 6.85
CA LYS A 353 21.35 7.70 6.38
C LYS A 353 20.66 6.42 6.87
N MET A 354 21.37 5.59 7.65
CA MET A 354 20.75 4.46 8.35
C MET A 354 20.22 4.99 9.68
N THR A 355 18.91 5.26 9.70
CA THR A 355 18.16 5.95 10.74
C THR A 355 17.01 5.09 11.26
N TYR A 356 16.21 5.61 12.18
CA TYR A 356 14.98 4.97 12.64
C TYR A 356 13.83 5.97 12.77
N VAL A 357 12.61 5.45 12.66
CA VAL A 357 11.36 6.13 13.05
C VAL A 357 10.47 5.13 13.76
N HIS A 358 9.57 5.57 14.63
CA HIS A 358 8.57 4.69 15.24
C HIS A 358 7.36 4.49 14.32
N ASN A 359 6.76 3.31 14.33
CA ASN A 359 5.50 3.09 13.62
C ASN A 359 4.36 3.88 14.30
N SER A 360 3.53 4.51 13.48
CA SER A 360 2.29 5.16 13.94
C SER A 360 1.20 4.13 14.28
N ILE A 361 0.24 4.54 15.10
CA ILE A 361 -0.93 3.75 15.51
C ILE A 361 -2.23 4.48 15.14
N ASP A 362 -3.15 3.80 14.46
CA ASP A 362 -4.51 4.29 14.29
C ASP A 362 -5.34 4.01 15.55
N TYR A 363 -5.00 4.72 16.63
CA TYR A 363 -5.63 4.53 17.94
C TYR A 363 -7.13 4.81 17.93
N LYS A 364 -7.63 5.66 17.02
CA LYS A 364 -9.06 5.97 16.88
C LYS A 364 -9.80 4.75 16.39
N ARG A 365 -9.33 4.16 15.28
CA ARG A 365 -9.88 2.92 14.73
C ARG A 365 -9.79 1.75 15.70
N ILE A 366 -8.68 1.61 16.43
CA ILE A 366 -8.52 0.55 17.44
C ILE A 366 -9.60 0.69 18.52
N LEU A 367 -9.82 1.90 19.05
CA LEU A 367 -10.85 2.17 20.06
C LEU A 367 -12.26 1.94 19.49
N GLU A 368 -12.59 2.50 18.33
CA GLU A 368 -13.88 2.34 17.66
C GLU A 368 -14.20 0.85 17.39
N ALA A 369 -13.25 0.11 16.82
CA ALA A 369 -13.40 -1.32 16.57
C ALA A 369 -13.44 -2.15 17.87
N SER A 370 -12.89 -1.67 18.99
CA SER A 370 -12.96 -2.35 20.28
C SER A 370 -14.34 -2.28 20.96
N ASP A 371 -15.25 -1.45 20.45
CA ASP A 371 -16.64 -1.34 20.92
C ASP A 371 -17.61 -2.19 20.07
N GLU A 372 -17.12 -2.97 19.09
CA GLU A 372 -17.94 -3.89 18.30
C GLU A 372 -18.37 -5.14 19.11
N GLU A 373 -19.66 -5.52 19.02
CA GLU A 373 -20.23 -6.68 19.72
C GLU A 373 -19.86 -8.05 19.10
N ASN A 374 -18.89 -8.11 18.18
CA ASN A 374 -18.51 -9.31 17.44
C ASN A 374 -17.31 -10.09 18.05
N GLY A 375 -16.84 -9.67 19.23
CA GLY A 375 -15.76 -10.35 19.96
C GLY A 375 -16.13 -11.75 20.46
N VAL A 376 -15.10 -12.55 20.77
CA VAL A 376 -15.29 -13.80 21.50
C VAL A 376 -15.59 -13.48 22.95
N GLN A 377 -16.73 -13.96 23.46
CA GLN A 377 -17.10 -13.78 24.87
C GLN A 377 -16.17 -14.60 25.77
N LEU A 378 -15.53 -13.91 26.72
CA LEU A 378 -14.64 -14.52 27.72
C LEU A 378 -15.41 -14.70 29.05
N PRO A 379 -15.22 -15.79 29.80
CA PRO A 379 -15.92 -15.97 31.07
C PRO A 379 -15.43 -14.97 32.13
N ALA A 380 -16.38 -14.38 32.86
CA ALA A 380 -16.10 -13.36 33.88
C ALA A 380 -15.60 -13.95 35.22
N ASP A 381 -15.66 -15.27 35.40
CA ASP A 381 -15.16 -16.02 36.55
C ASP A 381 -13.81 -16.73 36.29
N THR A 382 -13.20 -16.49 35.12
CA THR A 382 -11.85 -16.93 34.79
C THR A 382 -10.92 -15.76 34.52
N PHE A 383 -9.65 -15.89 34.88
CA PHE A 383 -8.60 -14.97 34.43
C PHE A 383 -8.18 -15.34 33.01
N ASN A 384 -8.40 -14.43 32.07
CA ASN A 384 -8.31 -14.68 30.64
C ASN A 384 -7.01 -14.09 30.07
N PHE A 385 -6.08 -14.98 29.70
CA PHE A 385 -4.91 -14.61 28.90
C PHE A 385 -5.27 -14.62 27.41
N VAL A 386 -4.80 -13.63 26.66
CA VAL A 386 -4.97 -13.57 25.20
C VAL A 386 -3.63 -13.37 24.50
N THR A 387 -3.50 -13.87 23.28
CA THR A 387 -2.40 -13.50 22.39
C THR A 387 -2.92 -13.34 20.96
N MET A 388 -2.26 -12.50 20.18
CA MET A 388 -2.52 -12.34 18.75
C MET A 388 -1.23 -12.36 17.94
N GLY A 389 -1.18 -13.19 16.90
CA GLY A 389 -0.09 -13.22 15.94
C GLY A 389 -0.14 -14.41 14.99
N ARG A 390 0.68 -14.35 13.93
CA ARG A 390 0.86 -15.47 12.99
C ARG A 390 1.37 -16.72 13.73
N LEU A 391 0.77 -17.88 13.46
CA LEU A 391 1.18 -19.16 14.06
C LEU A 391 2.44 -19.66 13.34
N ALA A 392 3.61 -19.31 13.87
CA ALA A 392 4.92 -19.53 13.23
C ALA A 392 6.05 -19.61 14.28
N PRO A 393 7.18 -20.27 13.97
CA PRO A 393 8.26 -20.53 14.93
C PRO A 393 8.78 -19.28 15.64
N GLU A 394 8.86 -18.13 14.96
CA GLU A 394 9.34 -16.88 15.57
C GLU A 394 8.45 -16.33 16.70
N LYS A 395 7.19 -16.77 16.80
CA LYS A 395 6.25 -16.39 17.87
C LYS A 395 6.23 -17.37 19.04
N ASN A 396 6.75 -18.59 18.84
CA ASN A 396 6.96 -19.61 19.88
C ASN A 396 5.71 -19.88 20.76
N GLN A 397 4.53 -19.99 20.15
CA GLN A 397 3.27 -20.25 20.88
C GLN A 397 3.33 -21.51 21.75
N LYS A 398 4.13 -22.52 21.35
CA LYS A 398 4.31 -23.74 22.14
C LYS A 398 4.86 -23.44 23.54
N MET A 399 5.88 -22.58 23.66
CA MET A 399 6.43 -22.19 24.96
C MET A 399 5.41 -21.42 25.82
N MET A 400 4.54 -20.62 25.21
CA MET A 400 3.43 -19.97 25.91
C MET A 400 2.42 -20.98 26.47
N ILE A 401 2.04 -21.99 25.66
CA ILE A 401 1.13 -23.05 26.08
C ILE A 401 1.76 -23.88 27.21
N ASP A 402 3.07 -24.19 27.12
CA ASP A 402 3.81 -24.93 28.14
C ASP A 402 3.94 -24.16 29.47
N ALA A 403 4.01 -22.83 29.42
CA ALA A 403 3.99 -21.97 30.61
C ALA A 403 2.57 -21.86 31.20
N PHE A 404 1.57 -21.63 30.34
CA PHE A 404 0.17 -21.57 30.75
C PHE A 404 -0.30 -22.88 31.39
N TYR A 405 0.16 -24.03 30.90
CA TYR A 405 -0.12 -25.33 31.50
C TYR A 405 0.32 -25.41 32.97
N GLN A 406 1.56 -25.03 33.27
CA GLN A 406 2.10 -25.05 34.64
C GLN A 406 1.39 -24.05 35.56
N LEU A 407 0.96 -22.90 35.03
CA LEU A 407 0.12 -21.95 35.77
C LEU A 407 -1.26 -22.58 36.10
N GLN A 408 -1.89 -23.21 35.11
CA GLN A 408 -3.23 -23.79 35.21
C GLN A 408 -3.30 -24.93 36.25
N GLU A 409 -2.23 -25.72 36.42
CA GLU A 409 -2.13 -26.74 37.48
C GLU A 409 -2.23 -26.14 38.90
N LYS A 410 -1.83 -24.87 39.07
CA LYS A 410 -1.93 -24.11 40.33
C LYS A 410 -3.20 -23.25 40.42
N TYR A 411 -3.64 -22.71 39.29
CA TYR A 411 -4.74 -21.74 39.18
C TYR A 411 -5.74 -22.17 38.09
N SER A 412 -6.66 -23.08 38.45
CA SER A 412 -7.60 -23.69 37.51
C SER A 412 -8.65 -22.73 36.92
N ALA A 413 -8.89 -21.58 37.55
CA ALA A 413 -9.76 -20.50 37.08
C ALA A 413 -9.05 -19.58 36.06
N THR A 414 -8.34 -20.17 35.11
CA THR A 414 -7.59 -19.49 34.04
C THR A 414 -8.00 -20.04 32.66
N SER A 415 -7.79 -19.25 31.61
CA SER A 415 -7.98 -19.64 30.20
C SER A 415 -6.99 -18.89 29.29
N LEU A 416 -6.57 -19.50 28.17
CA LEU A 416 -5.68 -18.90 27.16
C LEU A 416 -6.34 -18.88 25.78
N TYR A 417 -6.43 -17.71 25.17
CA TYR A 417 -7.04 -17.47 23.86
C TYR A 417 -5.98 -17.05 22.84
N ILE A 418 -5.85 -17.82 21.75
CA ILE A 418 -4.82 -17.62 20.72
C ILE A 418 -5.50 -17.21 19.42
N ILE A 419 -5.30 -15.94 19.03
CA ILE A 419 -5.85 -15.34 17.81
C ILE A 419 -4.78 -15.35 16.70
N GLY A 420 -5.10 -15.93 15.55
CA GLY A 420 -4.25 -15.94 14.37
C GLY A 420 -4.33 -17.22 13.56
N SER A 421 -3.56 -17.25 12.47
CA SER A 421 -3.41 -18.39 11.56
C SER A 421 -1.95 -18.51 11.11
N GLY A 422 -1.51 -19.66 10.61
CA GLY A 422 -0.13 -19.81 10.11
C GLY A 422 0.36 -21.25 9.89
N GLU A 423 1.65 -21.40 9.63
CA GLU A 423 2.28 -22.69 9.31
C GLU A 423 2.26 -23.70 10.46
N LEU A 424 2.19 -23.24 11.72
CA LEU A 424 2.09 -24.10 12.90
C LEU A 424 0.63 -24.41 13.31
N GLU A 425 -0.39 -24.01 12.54
CA GLU A 425 -1.79 -24.14 12.93
C GLU A 425 -2.22 -25.61 13.16
N ALA A 426 -1.79 -26.53 12.30
CA ALA A 426 -2.05 -27.96 12.44
C ALA A 426 -1.32 -28.57 13.66
N GLU A 427 -0.03 -28.24 13.83
CA GLU A 427 0.79 -28.73 14.96
C GLU A 427 0.22 -28.24 16.30
N LEU A 428 -0.12 -26.96 16.40
CA LEU A 428 -0.72 -26.40 17.61
C LEU A 428 -2.11 -26.97 17.89
N THR A 429 -2.90 -27.28 16.86
CA THR A 429 -4.22 -27.94 17.02
C THR A 429 -4.08 -29.34 17.61
N GLU A 430 -3.10 -30.13 17.15
CA GLU A 430 -2.78 -31.41 17.76
C GLU A 430 -2.22 -31.25 19.18
N TYR A 431 -1.39 -30.22 19.41
CA TYR A 431 -0.78 -29.94 20.72
C TYR A 431 -1.81 -29.61 21.81
N VAL A 432 -2.80 -28.76 21.51
CA VAL A 432 -3.84 -28.38 22.49
C VAL A 432 -4.93 -29.45 22.67
N ALA A 433 -4.94 -30.49 21.84
CA ALA A 433 -5.87 -31.62 22.00
C ALA A 433 -5.51 -32.54 23.18
N ASP A 434 -4.32 -32.39 23.77
CA ASP A 434 -3.90 -33.10 24.98
C ASP A 434 -4.99 -32.97 26.09
N PRO A 435 -5.48 -34.08 26.67
CA PRO A 435 -6.51 -34.06 27.71
C PRO A 435 -6.24 -33.14 28.89
N ARG A 436 -4.97 -32.80 29.15
CA ARG A 436 -4.54 -31.90 30.23
C ARG A 436 -4.77 -30.42 29.90
N LEU A 437 -4.95 -30.06 28.62
CA LEU A 437 -5.21 -28.70 28.12
C LEU A 437 -6.67 -28.47 27.67
N GLN A 438 -7.48 -29.53 27.59
CA GLN A 438 -8.82 -29.47 27.03
C GLN A 438 -9.74 -28.47 27.76
N GLY A 439 -10.33 -27.57 26.98
CA GLY A 439 -11.22 -26.52 27.49
C GLY A 439 -10.52 -25.37 28.22
N LYS A 440 -9.18 -25.28 28.15
CA LYS A 440 -8.38 -24.22 28.78
C LYS A 440 -7.52 -23.42 27.79
N VAL A 441 -7.14 -24.02 26.66
CA VAL A 441 -6.48 -23.31 25.55
C VAL A 441 -7.41 -23.30 24.33
N HIS A 442 -7.62 -22.13 23.74
CA HIS A 442 -8.57 -21.89 22.67
C HIS A 442 -7.85 -21.30 21.45
N LEU A 443 -7.68 -22.10 20.39
CA LEU A 443 -7.29 -21.58 19.08
C LEU A 443 -8.51 -20.95 18.42
N LEU A 444 -8.53 -19.62 18.33
CA LEU A 444 -9.66 -18.86 17.76
C LEU A 444 -9.57 -18.70 16.24
N GLY A 445 -8.47 -19.14 15.63
CA GLY A 445 -8.19 -18.91 14.23
C GLY A 445 -8.00 -17.41 13.92
N GLN A 446 -8.13 -17.05 12.64
CA GLN A 446 -8.07 -15.65 12.23
C GLN A 446 -9.40 -14.94 12.52
N LEU A 447 -9.39 -13.97 13.44
CA LEU A 447 -10.48 -13.02 13.59
C LEU A 447 -10.35 -11.86 12.60
N ASP A 448 -11.49 -11.34 12.15
CA ASP A 448 -11.57 -10.13 11.31
C ASP A 448 -11.33 -8.85 12.11
N ASN A 449 -11.89 -8.80 13.33
CA ASN A 449 -11.65 -7.79 14.34
C ASN A 449 -11.24 -8.49 15.65
N PRO A 450 -9.99 -8.33 16.11
CA PRO A 450 -9.50 -8.95 17.34
C PRO A 450 -9.74 -8.07 18.58
N PHE A 451 -9.97 -6.77 18.41
CA PHE A 451 -9.86 -5.79 19.50
C PHE A 451 -10.90 -5.95 20.62
N PRO A 452 -12.18 -6.28 20.36
CA PRO A 452 -13.14 -6.58 21.43
C PRO A 452 -12.68 -7.75 22.32
N THR A 453 -12.10 -8.80 21.71
CA THR A 453 -11.58 -9.96 22.44
C THR A 453 -10.35 -9.61 23.26
N ILE A 454 -9.44 -8.77 22.74
CA ILE A 454 -8.24 -8.33 23.48
C ILE A 454 -8.60 -7.41 24.65
N LYS A 455 -9.57 -6.51 24.45
CA LYS A 455 -10.09 -5.58 25.47
C LYS A 455 -10.87 -6.28 26.59
N ALA A 456 -11.51 -7.42 26.29
CA ALA A 456 -12.21 -8.24 27.28
C ALA A 456 -11.28 -9.13 28.12
N ALA A 457 -10.02 -9.29 27.72
CA ALA A 457 -9.05 -10.16 28.40
C ALA A 457 -8.31 -9.43 29.53
N ASP A 458 -7.93 -10.18 30.57
CA ASP A 458 -7.24 -9.64 31.75
C ASP A 458 -5.75 -9.35 31.48
N ALA A 459 -5.12 -10.14 30.60
CA ALA A 459 -3.74 -9.93 30.17
C ALA A 459 -3.46 -10.42 28.73
N PHE A 460 -2.75 -9.60 27.96
CA PHE A 460 -2.12 -9.98 26.70
C PHE A 460 -0.74 -10.61 26.96
N VAL A 461 -0.42 -11.69 26.25
CA VAL A 461 0.88 -12.39 26.36
C VAL A 461 1.58 -12.48 25.00
N LEU A 462 2.88 -12.18 24.96
CA LEU A 462 3.74 -12.36 23.78
C LEU A 462 4.96 -13.22 24.13
N SER A 463 5.14 -14.34 23.42
CA SER A 463 6.22 -15.31 23.63
C SER A 463 7.31 -15.28 22.55
N SER A 464 7.34 -14.24 21.72
CA SER A 464 8.18 -14.20 20.53
C SER A 464 9.67 -14.33 20.84
N VAL A 465 10.41 -14.99 19.95
CA VAL A 465 11.87 -15.06 20.00
C VAL A 465 12.54 -13.94 19.21
N HIS A 466 11.83 -13.32 18.25
CA HIS A 466 12.32 -12.19 17.46
C HIS A 466 11.16 -11.35 16.92
N GLU A 467 11.30 -10.02 16.99
CA GLU A 467 10.39 -8.99 16.46
C GLU A 467 11.21 -7.73 16.12
N GLY A 468 10.85 -6.99 15.07
CA GLY A 468 11.32 -5.62 14.87
C GLY A 468 10.61 -4.64 15.82
N GLN A 469 9.37 -4.25 15.48
CA GLN A 469 8.48 -3.54 16.41
C GLN A 469 7.09 -4.22 16.40
N PRO A 470 6.71 -4.97 17.45
CA PRO A 470 5.45 -5.73 17.45
C PRO A 470 4.24 -4.80 17.65
N MET A 471 3.58 -4.44 16.55
CA MET A 471 2.39 -3.58 16.53
C MET A 471 1.29 -4.03 17.51
N VAL A 472 1.15 -5.33 17.73
CA VAL A 472 0.18 -5.91 18.67
C VAL A 472 0.37 -5.44 20.12
N LEU A 473 1.60 -5.10 20.52
CA LEU A 473 1.83 -4.51 21.84
C LEU A 473 1.29 -3.08 21.90
N LEU A 474 1.54 -2.26 20.87
CA LEU A 474 0.97 -0.91 20.77
C LEU A 474 -0.56 -0.94 20.71
N GLU A 475 -1.14 -1.89 19.97
CA GLU A 475 -2.59 -2.12 19.93
C GLU A 475 -3.16 -2.48 21.32
N SER A 476 -2.50 -3.39 22.04
CA SER A 476 -2.91 -3.79 23.39
C SER A 476 -2.77 -2.64 24.41
N LEU A 477 -1.76 -1.77 24.25
CA LEU A 477 -1.60 -0.56 25.07
C LEU A 477 -2.68 0.49 24.81
N VAL A 478 -3.18 0.63 23.58
CA VAL A 478 -4.33 1.50 23.26
C VAL A 478 -5.61 1.01 23.96
N LEU A 479 -5.75 -0.31 24.13
CA LEU A 479 -6.89 -0.95 24.79
C LEU A 479 -6.79 -0.98 26.33
N ASP A 480 -5.70 -0.49 26.92
CA ASP A 480 -5.39 -0.53 28.36
C ASP A 480 -5.30 -1.97 28.94
N THR A 481 -5.10 -2.98 28.08
CA THR A 481 -4.91 -4.39 28.46
C THR A 481 -3.53 -4.59 29.11
N ASN A 482 -3.43 -5.34 30.22
CA ASN A 482 -2.12 -5.64 30.84
C ASN A 482 -1.25 -6.49 29.90
N ILE A 483 0.05 -6.21 29.78
CA ILE A 483 0.94 -6.88 28.83
C ILE A 483 2.04 -7.65 29.55
N LEU A 484 2.17 -8.93 29.22
CA LEU A 484 3.32 -9.78 29.53
C LEU A 484 4.07 -10.08 28.23
N SER A 485 5.40 -9.90 28.20
CA SER A 485 6.21 -10.27 27.04
C SER A 485 7.57 -10.86 27.44
N THR A 486 8.09 -11.74 26.60
CA THR A 486 9.52 -12.08 26.60
C THR A 486 10.38 -10.84 26.34
N ASN A 487 11.53 -10.77 27.00
CA ASN A 487 12.48 -9.67 26.94
C ASN A 487 13.39 -9.78 25.70
N ILE A 488 12.79 -9.54 24.53
CA ILE A 488 13.49 -9.39 23.25
C ILE A 488 13.52 -7.92 22.81
N PRO A 489 14.45 -7.48 21.94
CA PRO A 489 14.68 -6.05 21.71
C PRO A 489 13.46 -5.27 21.22
N GLY A 490 12.68 -5.84 20.29
CA GLY A 490 11.45 -5.21 19.80
C GLY A 490 10.41 -4.97 20.91
N CYS A 491 10.21 -5.94 21.81
CA CYS A 491 9.30 -5.81 22.95
C CYS A 491 9.86 -4.86 24.01
N TYR A 492 11.16 -4.92 24.30
CA TYR A 492 11.84 -4.01 25.22
C TYR A 492 11.67 -2.55 24.78
N SER A 493 11.80 -2.26 23.48
CA SER A 493 11.65 -0.90 22.94
C SER A 493 10.30 -0.24 23.25
N ILE A 494 9.24 -1.04 23.43
CA ILE A 494 7.87 -0.59 23.73
C ILE A 494 7.59 -0.62 25.24
N LEU A 495 8.04 -1.66 25.96
CA LEU A 495 7.58 -1.93 27.33
C LEU A 495 8.52 -1.42 28.44
N LYS A 496 9.76 -1.02 28.13
CA LYS A 496 10.83 -0.66 29.10
C LYS A 496 10.41 0.33 30.20
N ASP A 497 9.49 1.26 29.92
CA ASP A 497 9.09 2.33 30.85
C ASP A 497 7.94 1.93 31.79
N GLY A 498 7.75 0.63 32.02
CA GLY A 498 6.69 0.06 32.87
C GLY A 498 5.35 -0.10 32.16
N TYR A 499 5.31 -0.01 30.83
CA TYR A 499 4.09 -0.24 30.03
C TYR A 499 3.74 -1.73 29.88
N GLY A 500 4.58 -2.64 30.38
CA GLY A 500 4.27 -4.07 30.49
C GLY A 500 5.32 -4.80 31.31
N LEU A 501 5.04 -6.07 31.63
CA LEU A 501 5.96 -6.95 32.34
C LEU A 501 6.86 -7.67 31.32
N LEU A 502 8.16 -7.40 31.39
CA LEU A 502 9.19 -8.13 30.64
C LEU A 502 9.74 -9.27 31.47
N VAL A 503 9.85 -10.46 30.88
CA VAL A 503 10.40 -11.68 31.52
C VAL A 503 11.44 -12.35 30.63
N ASP A 504 12.25 -13.23 31.22
CA ASP A 504 13.23 -14.01 30.46
C ASP A 504 12.55 -14.87 29.37
N ASN A 505 13.27 -15.08 28.26
CA ASN A 505 12.75 -15.75 27.07
C ASN A 505 12.80 -17.28 27.21
N ASP A 506 12.18 -17.79 28.28
CA ASP A 506 12.03 -19.20 28.58
C ASP A 506 10.68 -19.49 29.29
N THR A 507 10.33 -20.76 29.42
CA THR A 507 9.08 -21.20 30.05
C THR A 507 8.95 -20.74 31.50
N THR A 508 10.04 -20.72 32.27
CA THR A 508 10.04 -20.31 33.69
C THR A 508 9.75 -18.81 33.83
N GLY A 509 10.37 -17.99 32.97
CA GLY A 509 10.10 -16.57 32.86
C GLY A 509 8.63 -16.29 32.59
N LEU A 510 8.04 -16.98 31.60
CA LEU A 510 6.61 -16.86 31.28
C LEU A 510 5.70 -17.35 32.42
N VAL A 511 5.98 -18.47 33.08
CA VAL A 511 5.19 -18.95 34.24
C VAL A 511 5.15 -17.90 35.35
N ASN A 512 6.32 -17.42 35.77
CA ASN A 512 6.45 -16.39 36.80
C ASN A 512 5.77 -15.07 36.40
N GLY A 513 5.79 -14.73 35.10
CA GLY A 513 5.12 -13.57 34.55
C GLY A 513 3.59 -13.68 34.58
N MET A 514 3.06 -14.82 34.13
CA MET A 514 1.62 -15.08 34.15
C MET A 514 1.09 -15.16 35.58
N GLU A 515 1.85 -15.74 36.51
CA GLU A 515 1.51 -15.77 37.92
C GLU A 515 1.38 -14.36 38.50
N LYS A 516 2.34 -13.46 38.25
CA LYS A 516 2.26 -12.05 38.69
C LYS A 516 1.10 -11.27 38.09
N MET A 517 0.65 -11.62 36.88
CA MET A 517 -0.57 -11.05 36.30
C MET A 517 -1.81 -11.56 37.04
N TYR A 518 -1.89 -12.87 37.26
CA TYR A 518 -2.99 -13.52 37.98
C TYR A 518 -3.11 -13.05 39.44
N THR A 519 -1.99 -12.85 40.15
CA THR A 519 -1.98 -12.34 41.54
C THR A 519 -2.06 -10.81 41.64
N HIS A 520 -2.10 -10.10 40.51
CA HIS A 520 -2.06 -8.64 40.41
C HIS A 520 -0.85 -7.98 41.09
N GLU A 521 0.28 -8.69 41.17
CA GLU A 521 1.56 -8.17 41.69
C GLU A 521 2.26 -7.20 40.73
N PHE A 522 1.93 -7.28 39.43
CA PHE A 522 2.35 -6.27 38.46
C PHE A 522 1.29 -5.19 38.28
N LYS A 523 1.73 -3.93 38.21
CA LYS A 523 0.87 -2.78 37.90
C LYS A 523 1.41 -2.04 36.68
N GLN A 524 0.70 -2.16 35.57
CA GLN A 524 1.02 -1.46 34.33
C GLN A 524 0.92 0.06 34.49
N LYS A 525 1.89 0.79 33.93
CA LYS A 525 1.79 2.23 33.73
C LYS A 525 0.86 2.52 32.55
N ARG A 526 -0.06 3.48 32.69
CA ARG A 526 -0.94 3.90 31.59
C ARG A 526 -0.11 4.51 30.45
N PHE A 527 -0.37 4.06 29.23
CA PHE A 527 0.29 4.52 28.01
C PHE A 527 -0.45 5.72 27.39
N ASP A 528 0.28 6.77 27.01
CA ASP A 528 -0.27 7.90 26.25
C ASP A 528 -0.11 7.65 24.75
N TYR A 529 -1.04 6.88 24.19
CA TYR A 529 -1.06 6.55 22.77
C TYR A 529 -1.24 7.76 21.85
N LYS A 530 -1.77 8.88 22.36
CA LYS A 530 -1.94 10.11 21.56
C LYS A 530 -0.59 10.78 21.37
N LYS A 531 0.09 11.04 22.49
CA LYS A 531 1.44 11.60 22.50
C LYS A 531 2.42 10.73 21.70
N TYR A 532 2.41 9.41 21.91
CA TYR A 532 3.26 8.49 21.13
C TYR A 532 2.99 8.60 19.62
N ASN A 533 1.72 8.68 19.19
CA ASN A 533 1.38 8.77 17.78
C ASN A 533 1.75 10.14 17.18
N GLU A 534 1.62 11.22 17.94
CA GLU A 534 2.08 12.56 17.57
C GLU A 534 3.60 12.57 17.37
N GLU A 535 4.37 12.02 18.31
CA GLU A 535 5.84 11.88 18.21
C GLU A 535 6.25 11.00 17.02
N ALA A 536 5.60 9.84 16.83
CA ALA A 536 5.89 8.94 15.71
C ALA A 536 5.62 9.59 14.34
N ILE A 537 4.53 10.34 14.20
CA ILE A 537 4.22 11.06 12.95
C ILE A 537 5.17 12.24 12.75
N GLU A 538 5.54 12.97 13.80
CA GLU A 538 6.56 14.02 13.69
C GLU A 538 7.91 13.46 13.20
N MET A 539 8.36 12.30 13.71
CA MET A 539 9.57 11.62 13.21
C MET A 539 9.46 11.29 11.72
N ILE A 540 8.32 10.74 11.28
CA ILE A 540 8.09 10.35 9.89
C ILE A 540 8.02 11.60 8.99
N GLU A 541 7.29 12.65 9.38
CA GLU A 541 7.20 13.88 8.57
C GLU A 541 8.54 14.61 8.48
N ASN A 542 9.30 14.71 9.57
CA ASN A 542 10.65 15.28 9.54
C ASN A 542 11.58 14.49 8.61
N MET A 543 11.51 13.15 8.64
CA MET A 543 12.20 12.26 7.70
C MET A 543 11.73 12.47 6.26
N LEU A 544 10.44 12.68 5.99
CA LEU A 544 9.90 12.95 4.65
C LEU A 544 10.30 14.34 4.13
N ASP A 545 10.42 15.34 5.01
CA ASP A 545 10.75 16.74 4.67
C ASP A 545 12.25 17.10 4.69
N ASP A 546 13.14 16.20 5.16
CA ASP A 546 14.58 16.48 5.43
C ASP A 546 14.81 17.59 6.47
N VAL A 547 13.90 17.70 7.46
CA VAL A 547 14.16 18.52 8.64
C VAL A 547 15.29 17.86 9.43
N SER A 548 16.37 18.60 9.69
CA SER A 548 17.55 18.00 10.31
C SER A 548 17.26 17.57 11.76
N ILE A 549 17.38 16.25 12.01
CA ILE A 549 17.12 15.62 13.32
C ILE A 549 18.03 16.20 14.43
N ALA A 550 19.08 16.94 14.06
CA ALA A 550 19.95 17.70 14.96
C ALA A 550 19.26 18.81 15.79
N GLN A 551 17.97 19.11 15.57
CA GLN A 551 17.20 20.05 16.40
C GLN A 551 16.37 19.39 17.53
N ILE A 552 16.23 18.06 17.55
CA ILE A 552 15.30 17.36 18.47
C ILE A 552 15.98 16.93 19.79
N SER A 553 17.31 16.97 19.88
CA SER A 553 18.07 16.64 21.11
C SER A 553 18.07 17.74 22.19
N LYS A 554 17.05 18.62 22.19
CA LYS A 554 16.81 19.65 23.22
C LYS A 554 15.32 19.81 23.55
N ILE A 555 14.69 18.72 23.98
CA ILE A 555 13.66 18.81 25.00
C ILE A 555 14.31 18.35 26.31
N ASP A 556 15.02 19.27 26.95
CA ASP A 556 15.47 19.09 28.33
C ASP A 556 14.22 18.94 29.20
N ILE A 557 14.03 17.74 29.76
CA ILE A 557 13.04 17.49 30.80
C ILE A 557 13.61 18.11 32.08
N GLU A 558 13.16 19.31 32.44
CA GLU A 558 13.32 19.80 33.81
C GLU A 558 12.56 18.85 34.77
N ILE A 559 13.28 18.40 35.80
CA ILE A 559 12.89 17.35 36.77
C ILE A 559 11.99 17.92 37.87
#